data_AF-A0A9E3F0H4-F1
#
_entry.id   AF-A0A9E3F0H4-F1
#
_cell.length_a   1.000
_cell.length_b   1.000
_cell.length_c   1.000
_cell.angle_alpha   90.00
_cell.angle_beta   90.00
_cell.angle_gamma   90.00
#
_symmetry.space_group_name_H-M   'P 1'
#
loop_
_entity.id
_entity.type
_entity.pdbx_description
1 polymer ?
#
loop_
_entity_poly.entity_id
_entity_poly.type
_entity_poly.pdbx_seq_one_letter_code
_entity_poly.pdbx_strand_id
1 'polypeptide(L)' 'MSDPAELHAQQVAFWNGPGGERWVAGQAHMEAMLAPVADALIAHASVRQGETVLDVGCGYGVTALVL' A
#
# COMPACT_ATOMS: atom_id res chain seq x y z
N MET A 1 16.16 20.62 -5.39
CA MET A 1 15.68 19.25 -5.14
C MET A 1 16.14 18.89 -3.74
N SER A 2 15.25 18.41 -2.87
CA SER A 2 15.60 18.03 -1.49
C SER A 2 16.49 16.79 -1.44
N ASP A 3 17.31 16.66 -0.39
CA ASP A 3 18.18 15.51 -0.15
C ASP A 3 17.34 14.22 0.05
N PRO A 4 17.70 13.08 -0.58
CA PRO A 4 17.04 11.80 -0.32
C PRO A 4 16.91 11.41 1.15
N ALA A 5 17.90 11.71 1.99
CA ALA A 5 17.83 11.40 3.42
C ALA A 5 16.75 12.24 4.13
N GLU A 6 16.63 13.51 3.75
CA GLU A 6 15.62 14.42 4.26
C GLU A 6 14.20 13.96 3.85
N LEU A 7 14.02 13.57 2.59
CA LEU A 7 12.75 13.01 2.10
C LEU A 7 12.37 11.71 2.83
N HIS A 8 13.35 10.83 3.07
CA HIS A 8 13.13 9.60 3.83
C HIS A 8 12.66 9.91 5.26
N ALA A 9 13.35 10.81 5.96
CA ALA A 9 12.99 11.22 7.32
C ALA A 9 11.56 11.80 7.39
N GLN A 10 11.18 12.61 6.39
CA GLN A 10 9.82 13.15 6.29
C GLN A 10 8.76 12.07 6.09
N GLN A 11 9.01 11.09 5.21
CA GLN A 11 8.09 9.96 4.99
C GLN A 11 7.95 9.11 6.26
N VAL A 12 9.05 8.81 6.94
CA VAL A 12 9.05 8.08 8.22
C VAL A 12 8.22 8.82 9.26
N ALA A 13 8.44 10.13 9.44
CA ALA A 13 7.70 10.93 10.40
C ALA A 13 6.19 10.99 10.09
N PHE A 14 5.82 11.07 8.81
CA PHE A 14 4.42 11.12 8.40
C PHE A 14 3.70 9.79 8.60
N TRP A 15 4.26 8.69 8.10
CA TRP A 15 3.62 7.37 8.15
C TRP A 15 3.59 6.76 9.55
N ASN A 16 4.59 7.05 10.40
CA ASN A 16 4.57 6.68 11.82
C ASN A 16 3.77 7.66 12.70
N GLY A 17 3.09 8.64 12.11
CA GLY A 17 2.34 9.66 12.82
C GLY A 17 0.98 9.92 12.17
N PRO A 18 0.59 11.19 11.95
CA PRO A 18 -0.76 11.54 11.51
C PRO A 18 -1.21 10.88 10.20
N GLY A 19 -0.28 10.56 9.31
CA GLY A 19 -0.57 9.85 8.06
C GLY A 19 -1.07 8.43 8.32
N GLY A 20 -0.32 7.67 9.13
CA GLY A 20 -0.69 6.32 9.53
C GLY A 20 -1.98 6.27 10.35
N GLU A 21 -2.14 7.19 11.31
CA GLU A 21 -3.36 7.28 12.12
C GLU A 21 -4.62 7.51 11.27
N ARG A 22 -4.55 8.45 10.30
CA ARG A 22 -5.65 8.70 9.37
C ARG A 22 -5.92 7.54 8.44
N TRP A 23 -4.87 6.86 7.98
CA TRP A 23 -5.00 5.66 7.17
C TRP A 23 -5.83 4.64 7.94
N VAL A 24 -5.34 4.19 9.10
CA VAL A 24 -6.03 3.20 9.95
C VAL A 24 -7.47 3.61 10.29
N ALA A 25 -7.70 4.87 10.68
CA ALA A 25 -9.04 5.35 11.01
C ALA A 25 -10.00 5.34 9.80
N GLY A 26 -9.47 5.49 8.58
CA GLY A 26 -10.23 5.55 7.33
C GLY A 26 -10.35 4.23 6.57
N GLN A 27 -9.95 3.09 7.16
CA GLN A 27 -9.78 1.81 6.47
C GLN A 27 -10.94 1.44 5.55
N ALA A 28 -12.16 1.35 6.07
CA ALA A 28 -13.32 0.90 5.28
C ALA A 28 -13.58 1.80 4.06
N HIS A 29 -13.40 3.12 4.21
CA HIS A 29 -13.57 4.06 3.10
C HIS A 29 -12.46 3.91 2.06
N MET A 30 -11.21 3.80 2.53
CA MET A 30 -10.05 3.68 1.66
C MET A 30 -10.06 2.38 0.87
N GLU A 31 -10.39 1.26 1.52
CA GLU A 31 -10.54 -0.05 0.86
C GLU A 31 -11.65 -0.02 -0.18
N ALA A 32 -12.83 0.52 0.14
CA ALA A 32 -13.93 0.61 -0.82
C ALA A 32 -13.55 1.46 -2.05
N MET A 33 -12.80 2.54 -1.84
CA MET A 33 -12.34 3.42 -2.92
C MET A 33 -11.26 2.76 -3.78
N LEU A 34 -10.35 1.99 -3.17
CA LEU A 34 -9.21 1.37 -3.86
C LEU A 34 -9.51 -0.03 -4.42
N ALA A 35 -10.59 -0.70 -4.00
CA ALA A 35 -10.91 -2.07 -4.45
C ALA A 35 -10.90 -2.24 -5.98
N PRO A 36 -11.50 -1.36 -6.80
CA PRO A 36 -11.46 -1.51 -8.26
C PRO A 36 -10.05 -1.41 -8.85
N VAL A 37 -9.17 -0.65 -8.20
CA VAL A 37 -7.76 -0.52 -8.60
C VAL A 37 -6.99 -1.78 -8.23
N ALA A 38 -7.24 -2.33 -7.04
CA ALA A 38 -6.65 -3.58 -6.60
C ALA A 38 -7.04 -4.73 -7.55
N ASP A 39 -8.32 -4.86 -7.89
CA ASP A 39 -8.81 -5.89 -8.82
C ASP A 39 -8.13 -5.79 -10.19
N ALA A 40 -8.03 -4.57 -10.74
CA ALA A 40 -7.36 -4.34 -12.02
C ALA A 40 -5.85 -4.66 -11.94
N LEU A 41 -5.19 -4.29 -10.84
CA LEU A 41 -3.77 -4.59 -10.60
C LEU A 41 -3.51 -6.09 -10.57
N ILE A 42 -4.31 -6.85 -9.80
CA ILE A 42 -4.16 -8.30 -9.64
C ILE A 42 -4.40 -9.00 -10.98
N ALA A 43 -5.46 -8.63 -11.69
CA ALA A 43 -5.76 -9.17 -13.01
C ALA A 43 -4.63 -8.90 -14.02
N HIS A 44 -4.05 -7.70 -13.97
CA HIS A 44 -2.93 -7.33 -14.84
C HIS A 44 -1.63 -8.06 -14.47
N ALA A 45 -1.32 -8.19 -13.17
CA ALA A 45 -0.15 -8.89 -12.69
C ALA A 45 -0.18 -10.36 -13.13
N SER A 46 -1.36 -10.99 -13.14
CA SER A 46 -1.57 -12.36 -13.65
C SER A 46 -0.60 -13.38 -13.06
N VAL A 47 -0.28 -13.21 -11.78
CA VAL A 47 0.71 -14.01 -11.04
C VAL A 47 0.37 -15.48 -11.14
N ARG A 48 1.39 -16.31 -11.35
CA ARG A 48 1.25 -17.76 -11.54
C ARG A 48 1.77 -18.53 -10.33
N GLN A 49 1.24 -19.73 -10.15
CA GLN A 49 1.72 -20.63 -9.12
C GLN A 49 3.24 -20.86 -9.27
N GLY A 50 3.97 -20.68 -8.16
CA GLY A 50 5.43 -20.82 -8.10
C GLY A 50 6.20 -19.51 -8.29
N GLU A 51 5.53 -18.41 -8.63
CA GLU A 51 6.14 -17.08 -8.64
C GLU A 51 6.25 -16.52 -7.22
N THR A 52 7.19 -15.59 -7.02
CA THR A 52 7.40 -14.90 -5.74
C THR A 52 7.04 -13.43 -5.90
N VAL A 53 6.20 -12.91 -5.01
CA VAL A 53 5.71 -11.53 -5.05
C VAL A 53 6.14 -10.77 -3.79
N LEU A 54 6.54 -9.51 -3.97
CA LEU A 54 6.79 -8.57 -2.88
C LEU A 54 5.76 -7.44 -2.93
N ASP A 55 4.92 -7.33 -1.90
CA ASP A 55 3.94 -6.26 -1.74
C ASP A 55 4.55 -5.13 -0.88
N VAL A 56 4.94 -4.03 -1.52
CA VAL A 56 5.58 -2.88 -0.85
C VAL A 56 4.52 -1.85 -0.46
N GLY A 57 4.44 -1.54 0.83
CA GLY A 57 3.41 -0.64 1.33
C GLY A 57 2.04 -1.31 1.40
N CYS A 58 2.01 -2.58 1.80
CA CYS A 58 0.82 -3.45 1.80
C CYS A 58 -0.41 -2.90 2.54
N GLY A 59 -0.25 -1.89 3.40
CA GLY A 59 -1.35 -1.26 4.13
C GLY A 59 -2.11 -2.28 4.99
N TYR A 60 -3.36 -2.55 4.63
CA TYR A 60 -4.21 -3.54 5.32
C TYR A 60 -3.99 -4.99 4.83
N GLY A 61 -3.14 -5.21 3.83
CA GLY A 61 -2.77 -6.54 3.33
C GLY A 61 -3.77 -7.17 2.35
N VAL A 62 -4.78 -6.42 1.87
CA VAL A 62 -5.85 -6.95 1.02
C VAL A 62 -5.30 -7.59 -0.27
N THR A 63 -4.33 -6.94 -0.93
CA THR A 63 -3.68 -7.43 -2.15
C THR A 63 -2.91 -8.72 -1.92
N ALA A 64 -2.18 -8.81 -0.80
CA ALA A 64 -1.43 -10.02 -0.45
C ALA A 64 -2.33 -11.22 -0.10
N LEU A 65 -3.58 -11.00 0.31
CA LEU A 65 -4.54 -12.07 0.63
C LEU A 65 -5.14 -12.75 -0.63
N VAL A 66 -5.06 -12.08 -1.77
CA VAL A 66 -5.73 -12.50 -3.03
C VAL A 66 -4.75 -12.85 -4.15
N LEU A 67 -3.45 -12.62 -3.94
CA LEU A 67 -2.35 -13.07 -4.79
C LEU A 67 -1.86 -14.45 -4.32
#